data_AF-A0A432LUS4-F1
#
_entry.id   AF-A0A432LUS4-F1
#
_cell.length_a   1.000
_cell.length_b   1.000
_cell.length_c   1.000
_cell.angle_alpha   90.00
_cell.angle_beta   90.00
_cell.angle_gamma   90.00
#
_symmetry.space_group_name_H-M   'P 1'
#
loop_
_entity.id
_entity.type
_entity.pdbx_description
1 polymer ?
#
loop_
_entity_poly.entity_id
_entity_poly.type
_entity_poly.pdbx_seq_one_letter_code
_entity_poly.pdbx_strand_id
1 'polypeptide(L)'
;MTLAILCSGQGSQHADMFDLTGDAPQAAALFAHASELLCQDPRSLVKRAEREVLHANRTAQLLCTLQALSAAALLDDALPKRRCVAGYSVGEVAAWGVAGLIGARETLDLVAVRASAMDAASHGDESMLFIRGLGKASIEQLCAGREAAIAICNPADAWVLGGRRAALETIAKEARRLGAARVVPVPVKVPSHTYLLAGASVAFGHDLADIRLRASPTVGTRLFSGIDGDAVLDAKNDVNKLALQISQPIQWARCLDACVEAGAIAFLELGPGRALAEIAAGAYPHIPARSIDDFRSVQGALDWLSRIA
;
A
#
# COMPACT_ATOMS: atom_id res chain seq x y z
N MET A 1 9.75 -5.44 22.43
CA MET A 1 10.30 -4.94 21.15
C MET A 1 9.13 -4.58 20.23
N THR A 2 9.29 -3.60 19.33
CA THR A 2 8.21 -3.20 18.40
C THR A 2 8.57 -3.65 16.98
N LEU A 3 7.66 -4.38 16.32
CA LEU A 3 7.75 -4.72 14.90
C LEU A 3 6.93 -3.72 14.08
N ALA A 4 7.51 -3.16 13.02
CA ALA A 4 6.76 -2.41 12.02
C ALA A 4 6.25 -3.35 10.92
N ILE A 5 4.95 -3.36 10.70
CA ILE A 5 4.28 -4.09 9.63
C ILE A 5 3.95 -3.11 8.51
N LEU A 6 4.45 -3.39 7.31
CA LEU A 6 4.25 -2.56 6.13
C LEU A 6 3.34 -3.29 5.14
N CYS A 7 2.14 -2.77 4.89
CA CYS A 7 1.21 -3.38 3.93
C CYS A 7 1.45 -2.82 2.52
N SER A 8 1.79 -3.70 1.56
CA SER A 8 2.18 -3.27 0.20
C SER A 8 1.02 -2.73 -0.62
N GLY A 9 1.34 -1.77 -1.49
CA GLY A 9 0.45 -1.24 -2.51
C GLY A 9 0.52 -1.99 -3.83
N GLN A 10 -0.03 -1.39 -4.88
CA GLN A 10 -0.02 -1.96 -6.23
C GLN A 10 1.38 -1.90 -6.87
N GLY A 11 1.68 -2.84 -7.78
CA GLY A 11 2.82 -2.74 -8.71
C GLY A 11 3.75 -3.95 -8.71
N SER A 12 3.74 -4.74 -7.64
CA SER A 12 4.64 -5.89 -7.47
C SER A 12 3.93 -7.25 -7.51
N GLN A 13 2.64 -7.30 -7.88
CA GLN A 13 1.91 -8.58 -7.97
C GLN A 13 2.63 -9.56 -8.92
N HIS A 14 2.73 -10.84 -8.53
CA HIS A 14 3.41 -11.88 -9.29
C HIS A 14 2.78 -13.26 -9.04
N ALA A 15 3.18 -14.26 -9.84
CA ALA A 15 2.57 -15.59 -9.86
C ALA A 15 2.69 -16.38 -8.55
N ASP A 16 3.72 -16.08 -7.75
CA ASP A 16 4.10 -16.84 -6.55
C ASP A 16 3.68 -16.12 -5.26
N MET A 17 2.97 -14.98 -5.36
CA MET A 17 2.69 -14.11 -4.19
C MET A 17 1.84 -14.77 -3.10
N PHE A 18 1.24 -15.92 -3.37
CA PHE A 18 0.43 -16.68 -2.42
C PHE A 18 1.04 -18.02 -2.01
N ASP A 19 2.30 -18.31 -2.35
CA ASP A 19 2.90 -19.62 -2.08
C ASP A 19 2.94 -19.98 -0.59
N LEU A 20 3.05 -18.99 0.31
CA LEU A 20 3.04 -19.20 1.75
C LEU A 20 1.64 -19.12 2.38
N THR A 21 0.71 -18.41 1.74
CA THR A 21 -0.56 -17.97 2.36
C THR A 21 -1.79 -18.62 1.73
N GLY A 22 -1.70 -19.08 0.48
CA GLY A 22 -2.84 -19.52 -0.33
C GLY A 22 -3.55 -20.78 0.17
N ASP A 23 -2.81 -21.68 0.81
CA ASP A 23 -3.34 -22.93 1.36
C ASP A 23 -3.35 -22.93 2.90
N ALA A 24 -3.04 -21.78 3.52
CA ALA A 24 -3.08 -21.63 4.96
C ALA A 24 -4.53 -21.71 5.47
N PRO A 25 -4.85 -22.58 6.45
CA PRO A 25 -6.19 -22.67 7.03
C PRO A 25 -6.72 -21.34 7.57
N GLN A 26 -5.83 -20.52 8.13
CA GLN A 26 -6.11 -19.18 8.66
C GLN A 26 -6.62 -18.21 7.58
N ALA A 27 -6.24 -18.43 6.31
CA ALA A 27 -6.61 -17.58 5.18
C ALA A 27 -7.77 -18.14 4.35
N ALA A 28 -8.24 -19.37 4.61
CA ALA A 28 -9.22 -20.06 3.77
C ALA A 28 -10.50 -19.23 3.53
N ALA A 29 -11.05 -18.61 4.57
CA ALA A 29 -12.24 -17.76 4.46
C ALA A 29 -11.98 -16.47 3.66
N LEU A 30 -10.76 -15.93 3.72
CA LEU A 30 -10.37 -14.74 2.95
C LEU A 30 -10.25 -15.07 1.46
N PHE A 31 -9.65 -16.20 1.11
CA PHE A 31 -9.55 -16.65 -0.29
C PHE A 31 -10.93 -16.97 -0.88
N ALA A 32 -11.83 -17.59 -0.10
CA ALA A 32 -13.20 -17.82 -0.53
C ALA A 32 -13.91 -16.49 -0.85
N HIS A 33 -13.86 -15.52 0.08
CA HIS A 33 -14.47 -14.20 -0.11
C HIS A 33 -13.85 -13.42 -1.27
N ALA A 34 -12.52 -13.43 -1.40
CA ALA A 34 -11.83 -12.79 -2.51
C ALA A 34 -12.17 -13.44 -3.87
N SER A 35 -12.43 -14.75 -3.90
CA SER A 35 -12.89 -15.45 -5.10
C SER A 35 -14.25 -14.94 -5.57
N GLU A 36 -15.16 -14.63 -4.64
CA GLU A 36 -16.45 -14.01 -4.96
C GLU A 36 -16.26 -12.61 -5.57
N LEU A 37 -15.39 -11.79 -4.95
CA LEU A 37 -15.14 -10.40 -5.39
C LEU A 37 -14.40 -10.30 -6.74
N LEU A 38 -13.56 -11.28 -7.06
CA LEU A 38 -12.78 -11.38 -8.30
C LEU A 38 -13.44 -12.26 -9.36
N CYS A 39 -14.55 -12.94 -9.03
CA CYS A 39 -15.20 -13.96 -9.87
C CYS A 39 -14.27 -15.10 -10.32
N GLN A 40 -13.15 -15.32 -9.64
CA GLN A 40 -12.14 -16.33 -9.92
C GLN A 40 -11.26 -16.56 -8.69
N ASP A 41 -10.76 -17.78 -8.52
CA ASP A 41 -9.79 -18.09 -7.47
C ASP A 41 -8.51 -17.23 -7.59
N PRO A 42 -8.17 -16.39 -6.59
CA PRO A 42 -6.97 -15.56 -6.58
C PRO A 42 -5.67 -16.34 -6.85
N ARG A 43 -5.57 -17.58 -6.36
CA ARG A 43 -4.39 -18.45 -6.51
C ARG A 43 -4.17 -18.85 -7.96
N SER A 44 -5.27 -19.10 -8.69
CA SER A 44 -5.23 -19.41 -10.11
C SER A 44 -5.04 -18.13 -10.94
N LEU A 45 -5.67 -17.03 -10.53
CA LEU A 45 -5.61 -15.74 -11.22
C LEU A 45 -4.17 -15.24 -11.33
N VAL A 46 -3.42 -15.20 -10.23
CA VAL A 46 -2.03 -14.68 -10.24
C VAL A 46 -1.09 -15.48 -11.15
N LYS A 47 -1.38 -16.77 -11.38
CA LYS A 47 -0.55 -17.66 -12.21
C LYS A 47 -0.88 -17.60 -13.70
N ARG A 48 -2.11 -17.22 -14.06
CA ARG A 48 -2.65 -17.38 -15.42
C ARG A 48 -3.05 -16.06 -16.09
N ALA A 49 -3.34 -15.03 -15.30
CA ALA A 49 -3.77 -13.75 -15.84
C ALA A 49 -2.65 -13.11 -16.66
N GLU A 50 -3.05 -12.43 -17.73
CA GLU A 50 -2.14 -11.52 -18.40
C GLU A 50 -1.74 -10.37 -17.47
N ARG A 51 -0.55 -9.81 -17.71
CA ARG A 51 0.02 -8.74 -16.88
C ARG A 51 -0.94 -7.56 -16.72
N GLU A 52 -1.69 -7.23 -17.76
CA GLU A 52 -2.63 -6.10 -17.76
C GLU A 52 -3.84 -6.36 -16.84
N VAL A 53 -4.35 -7.60 -16.79
CA VAL A 53 -5.44 -8.00 -15.89
C VAL A 53 -4.94 -8.05 -14.44
N LEU A 54 -3.73 -8.57 -14.24
CA LEU A 54 -3.11 -8.68 -12.91
C LEU A 54 -2.90 -7.29 -12.26
N HIS A 55 -2.50 -6.30 -13.06
CA HIS A 55 -2.29 -4.93 -12.60
C HIS A 55 -3.47 -3.99 -12.86
N ALA A 56 -4.63 -4.51 -13.29
CA ALA A 56 -5.86 -3.72 -13.34
C ALA A 56 -6.21 -3.23 -11.93
N ASN A 57 -6.69 -2.00 -11.79
CA ASN A 57 -6.82 -1.31 -10.50
C ASN A 57 -7.58 -2.15 -9.46
N ARG A 58 -8.79 -2.64 -9.80
CA ARG A 58 -9.58 -3.51 -8.92
C ARG A 58 -8.86 -4.80 -8.54
N THR A 59 -8.34 -5.53 -9.53
CA THR A 59 -7.64 -6.81 -9.30
C THR A 59 -6.42 -6.61 -8.41
N ALA A 60 -5.56 -5.66 -8.76
CA ALA A 60 -4.33 -5.34 -8.05
C ALA A 60 -4.57 -4.98 -6.58
N GLN A 61 -5.61 -4.16 -6.33
CA GLN A 61 -6.00 -3.74 -4.99
C GLN A 61 -6.48 -4.90 -4.12
N LEU A 62 -7.36 -5.74 -4.66
CA LEU A 62 -7.88 -6.93 -3.96
C LEU A 62 -6.76 -7.93 -3.66
N LEU A 63 -5.86 -8.19 -4.62
CA LEU A 63 -4.75 -9.13 -4.44
C LEU A 63 -3.74 -8.66 -3.37
N CYS A 64 -3.35 -7.39 -3.38
CA CYS A 64 -2.45 -6.84 -2.36
C CYS A 64 -3.06 -6.92 -0.96
N THR A 65 -4.34 -6.57 -0.84
CA THR A 65 -5.05 -6.59 0.45
C THR A 65 -5.25 -8.01 0.95
N LEU A 66 -5.63 -8.94 0.08
CA LEU A 66 -5.73 -10.35 0.40
C LEU A 66 -4.39 -10.89 0.93
N GLN A 67 -3.28 -10.58 0.26
CA GLN A 67 -1.97 -11.05 0.71
C GLN A 67 -1.60 -10.50 2.09
N ALA A 68 -1.79 -9.20 2.30
CA ALA A 68 -1.49 -8.56 3.58
C ALA A 68 -2.30 -9.17 4.73
N LEU A 69 -3.62 -9.34 4.55
CA LEU A 69 -4.51 -9.93 5.55
C LEU A 69 -4.20 -11.40 5.79
N SER A 70 -3.93 -12.16 4.73
CA SER A 70 -3.62 -13.60 4.83
C SER A 70 -2.29 -13.84 5.53
N ALA A 71 -1.26 -13.05 5.22
CA ALA A 71 0.04 -13.13 5.89
C ALA A 71 -0.06 -12.70 7.36
N ALA A 72 -0.83 -11.66 7.68
CA ALA A 72 -1.09 -11.27 9.06
C ALA A 72 -1.81 -12.36 9.85
N ALA A 73 -2.86 -12.97 9.27
CA ALA A 73 -3.60 -14.06 9.89
C ALA A 73 -2.75 -15.33 10.09
N LEU A 74 -1.89 -15.66 9.12
CA LEU A 74 -0.96 -16.78 9.19
C LEU A 74 0.08 -16.62 10.31
N LEU A 75 0.55 -15.39 10.54
CA LEU A 75 1.63 -15.10 11.48
C LEU A 75 1.16 -14.64 12.86
N ASP A 76 -0.15 -14.45 13.09
CA ASP A 76 -0.67 -13.69 14.23
C ASP A 76 -0.14 -14.16 15.59
N ASP A 77 -0.09 -15.48 15.81
CA ASP A 77 0.41 -16.10 17.05
C ASP A 77 1.90 -15.82 17.32
N ALA A 78 2.69 -15.53 16.28
CA ALA A 78 4.11 -15.25 16.37
C ALA A 78 4.44 -13.74 16.31
N LEU A 79 3.47 -12.89 16.00
CA LEU A 79 3.68 -11.44 15.94
C LEU A 79 3.93 -10.87 17.35
N PRO A 80 4.93 -9.99 17.54
CA PRO A 80 5.19 -9.37 18.84
C PRO A 80 3.98 -8.62 19.40
N LYS A 81 3.93 -8.51 20.74
CA LYS A 81 2.87 -7.79 21.47
C LYS A 81 2.81 -6.30 21.13
N ARG A 82 3.94 -5.68 20.82
CA ARG A 82 4.00 -4.29 20.37
C ARG A 82 4.27 -4.28 18.88
N ARG A 83 3.40 -3.64 18.12
CA ARG A 83 3.54 -3.51 16.67
C ARG A 83 3.08 -2.13 16.23
N CYS A 84 3.68 -1.63 15.17
CA CYS A 84 3.09 -0.54 14.39
C CYS A 84 2.76 -1.04 12.99
N VAL A 85 1.75 -0.46 12.37
CA VAL A 85 1.27 -0.84 11.04
C VAL A 85 1.15 0.42 10.21
N ALA A 86 1.66 0.38 8.98
CA ALA A 86 1.48 1.41 7.98
C ALA A 86 1.27 0.75 6.62
N GLY A 87 0.60 1.44 5.71
CA GLY A 87 0.28 0.87 4.41
C GLY A 87 0.52 1.82 3.25
N TYR A 88 0.94 1.28 2.13
CA TYR A 88 1.26 2.06 0.94
C TYR A 88 0.07 2.08 -0.02
N SER A 89 -0.57 3.25 -0.21
CA SER A 89 -1.77 3.39 -1.05
C SER A 89 -2.90 2.47 -0.56
N VAL A 90 -3.41 1.55 -1.41
CA VAL A 90 -4.37 0.51 -1.00
C VAL A 90 -3.90 -0.30 0.21
N GLY A 91 -2.58 -0.43 0.41
CA GLY A 91 -2.01 -1.05 1.59
C GLY A 91 -2.46 -0.38 2.89
N GLU A 92 -2.84 0.91 2.90
CA GLU A 92 -3.40 1.55 4.09
C GLU A 92 -4.75 0.93 4.47
N VAL A 93 -5.62 0.63 3.49
CA VAL A 93 -6.89 -0.08 3.76
C VAL A 93 -6.61 -1.46 4.37
N ALA A 94 -5.62 -2.18 3.84
CA ALA A 94 -5.16 -3.44 4.42
C ALA A 94 -4.59 -3.25 5.83
N ALA A 95 -3.85 -2.17 6.09
CA ALA A 95 -3.28 -1.84 7.40
C ALA A 95 -4.36 -1.60 8.46
N TRP A 96 -5.50 -0.99 8.09
CA TRP A 96 -6.67 -0.88 8.98
C TRP A 96 -7.24 -2.25 9.37
N GLY A 97 -7.29 -3.19 8.42
CA GLY A 97 -7.68 -4.58 8.69
C GLY A 97 -6.67 -5.34 9.55
N VAL A 98 -5.37 -5.24 9.23
CA VAL A 98 -4.27 -5.85 10.01
C VAL A 98 -4.17 -5.28 11.42
N ALA A 99 -4.45 -3.98 11.59
CA ALA A 99 -4.52 -3.34 12.90
C ALA A 99 -5.77 -3.76 13.70
N GLY A 100 -6.70 -4.50 13.09
CA GLY A 100 -7.92 -4.97 13.73
C GLY A 100 -8.96 -3.87 13.94
N LEU A 101 -8.95 -2.79 13.13
CA LEU A 101 -9.97 -1.75 13.18
C LEU A 101 -11.18 -2.08 12.30
N ILE A 102 -10.93 -2.73 11.16
CA ILE A 102 -11.93 -3.21 10.22
C ILE A 102 -11.86 -4.74 10.18
N GLY A 103 -13.00 -5.42 10.07
CA GLY A 103 -13.03 -6.87 9.87
C GLY A 103 -12.38 -7.26 8.54
N ALA A 104 -11.78 -8.45 8.46
CA ALA A 104 -10.95 -8.79 7.31
C ALA A 104 -11.75 -8.97 6.01
N ARG A 105 -13.00 -9.47 6.08
CA ARG A 105 -13.91 -9.53 4.92
C ARG A 105 -14.37 -8.14 4.51
N GLU A 106 -14.79 -7.33 5.48
CA GLU A 106 -15.21 -5.94 5.28
C GLU A 106 -14.07 -5.09 4.68
N THR A 107 -12.82 -5.39 5.03
CA THR A 107 -11.64 -4.75 4.45
C THR A 107 -11.52 -5.06 2.95
N LEU A 108 -11.76 -6.30 2.52
CA LEU A 108 -11.76 -6.68 1.10
C LEU A 108 -12.93 -6.04 0.35
N ASP A 109 -14.12 -6.00 0.96
CA ASP A 109 -15.30 -5.33 0.38
C ASP A 109 -15.01 -3.84 0.16
N LEU A 110 -14.46 -3.18 1.18
CA LEU A 110 -14.11 -1.78 1.12
C LEU A 110 -13.08 -1.48 0.01
N VAL A 111 -12.10 -2.35 -0.17
CA VAL A 111 -11.11 -2.21 -1.25
C VAL A 111 -11.76 -2.36 -2.63
N ALA A 112 -12.73 -3.27 -2.76
CA ALA A 112 -13.48 -3.43 -4.00
C ALA A 112 -14.25 -2.14 -4.36
N VAL A 113 -14.85 -1.50 -3.36
CA VAL A 113 -15.56 -0.21 -3.49
C VAL A 113 -14.58 0.92 -3.83
N ARG A 114 -13.45 1.00 -3.11
CA ARG A 114 -12.37 1.98 -3.37
C ARG A 114 -11.92 1.93 -4.83
N ALA A 115 -11.63 0.73 -5.33
CA ALA A 115 -11.19 0.56 -6.71
C ALA A 115 -12.25 1.03 -7.72
N SER A 116 -13.52 0.67 -7.52
CA SER A 116 -14.62 1.10 -8.38
C SER A 116 -14.77 2.63 -8.39
N ALA A 117 -14.67 3.30 -7.24
CA ALA A 117 -14.73 4.76 -7.15
C ALA A 117 -13.56 5.42 -7.91
N MET A 118 -12.36 4.86 -7.82
CA MET A 118 -11.17 5.35 -8.55
C MET A 118 -11.28 5.13 -10.05
N ASP A 119 -11.78 3.96 -10.49
CA ASP A 119 -11.98 3.65 -11.90
C ASP A 119 -13.05 4.58 -12.52
N ALA A 120 -14.14 4.83 -11.81
CA ALA A 120 -15.20 5.74 -12.25
C ALA A 120 -14.75 7.20 -12.39
N ALA A 121 -13.71 7.61 -11.66
CA ALA A 121 -13.14 8.96 -11.70
C ALA A 121 -11.93 9.10 -12.65
N SER A 122 -11.56 8.03 -13.38
CA SER A 122 -10.43 8.03 -14.32
C SER A 122 -10.93 8.10 -15.77
N HIS A 123 -10.18 8.74 -16.67
CA HIS A 123 -10.60 8.99 -18.05
C HIS A 123 -9.77 8.25 -19.12
N GLY A 124 -8.75 7.49 -18.72
CA GLY A 124 -8.00 6.54 -19.56
C GLY A 124 -6.72 7.09 -20.21
N ASP A 125 -6.50 8.40 -20.15
CA ASP A 125 -5.28 9.07 -20.63
C ASP A 125 -4.34 9.46 -19.47
N GLU A 126 -4.61 9.00 -18.26
CA GLU A 126 -3.76 9.21 -17.09
C GLU A 126 -2.71 8.12 -16.91
N SER A 127 -1.72 8.41 -16.07
CA SER A 127 -0.66 7.48 -15.68
C SER A 127 0.04 7.94 -14.40
N MET A 128 1.08 7.22 -14.02
CA MET A 128 1.96 7.55 -12.91
C MET A 128 3.43 7.40 -13.31
N LEU A 129 4.30 8.25 -12.76
CA LEU A 129 5.72 8.33 -13.08
C LEU A 129 6.55 8.34 -11.80
N PHE A 130 7.51 7.42 -11.68
CA PHE A 130 8.51 7.43 -10.61
C PHE A 130 9.73 8.25 -11.03
N ILE A 131 10.19 9.13 -10.14
CA ILE A 131 11.40 9.94 -10.30
C ILE A 131 12.24 9.83 -9.03
N ARG A 132 13.56 9.64 -9.17
CA ARG A 132 14.53 9.71 -8.06
C ARG A 132 15.68 10.64 -8.39
N GLY A 133 16.19 11.34 -7.37
CA GLY A 133 17.44 12.10 -7.42
C GLY A 133 17.26 13.58 -7.71
N LEU A 134 16.03 14.10 -7.63
CA LEU A 134 15.76 15.54 -7.65
C LEU A 134 15.07 15.92 -6.34
N GLY A 135 15.45 17.06 -5.75
CA GLY A 135 14.81 17.56 -4.54
C GLY A 135 13.36 18.00 -4.78
N LYS A 136 12.58 18.08 -3.69
CA LYS A 136 11.14 18.41 -3.72
C LYS A 136 10.81 19.67 -4.53
N ALA A 137 11.55 20.76 -4.34
CA ALA A 137 11.31 22.02 -5.04
C ALA A 137 11.44 21.89 -6.58
N SER A 138 12.40 21.09 -7.06
CA SER A 138 12.56 20.82 -8.49
C SER A 138 11.38 20.01 -9.03
N ILE A 139 10.87 19.04 -8.27
CA ILE A 139 9.70 18.26 -8.65
C ILE A 139 8.45 19.12 -8.69
N GLU A 140 8.23 19.97 -7.69
CA GLU A 140 7.10 20.91 -7.65
C GLU A 140 7.15 21.86 -8.85
N GLN A 141 8.32 22.37 -9.22
CA GLN A 141 8.51 23.19 -10.41
C GLN A 141 8.22 22.43 -11.72
N LEU A 142 8.60 21.14 -11.80
CA LEU A 142 8.26 20.28 -12.94
C LEU A 142 6.74 20.04 -13.05
N CYS A 143 6.03 19.95 -11.94
CA CYS A 143 4.56 19.80 -11.94
C CYS A 143 3.83 21.13 -12.22
N ALA A 144 4.41 22.27 -11.85
CA ALA A 144 3.75 23.58 -11.95
C ALA A 144 3.23 23.87 -13.37
N GLY A 145 1.95 24.27 -13.45
CA GLY A 145 1.28 24.61 -14.71
C GLY A 145 0.94 23.43 -15.62
N ARG A 146 1.12 22.19 -15.15
CA ARG A 146 0.81 20.96 -15.91
C ARG A 146 -0.27 20.14 -15.18
N GLU A 147 -0.98 19.29 -15.91
CA GLU A 147 -1.93 18.33 -15.32
C GLU A 147 -1.20 17.13 -14.68
N ALA A 148 -0.35 17.41 -13.70
CA ALA A 148 0.38 16.41 -12.93
C ALA A 148 0.69 16.95 -11.53
N ALA A 149 0.73 16.05 -10.54
CA ALA A 149 1.03 16.37 -9.16
C ALA A 149 1.87 15.27 -8.50
N ILE A 150 2.53 15.61 -7.39
CA ILE A 150 3.13 14.61 -6.52
C ILE A 150 2.02 13.73 -5.95
N ALA A 151 2.14 12.43 -6.17
CA ALA A 151 1.25 11.40 -5.66
C ALA A 151 1.83 10.74 -4.39
N ILE A 152 3.15 10.51 -4.35
CA ILE A 152 3.80 9.85 -3.20
C ILE A 152 5.17 10.47 -2.93
N CYS A 153 5.37 10.89 -1.69
CA CYS A 153 6.65 11.35 -1.13
C CYS A 153 7.36 10.16 -0.47
N ASN A 154 8.34 9.58 -1.16
CA ASN A 154 9.20 8.53 -0.59
C ASN A 154 10.47 9.14 0.01
N PRO A 155 11.18 8.40 0.89
CA PRO A 155 12.52 8.80 1.35
C PRO A 155 13.52 8.96 0.19
N ALA A 156 14.64 9.64 0.48
CA ALA A 156 15.80 9.76 -0.40
C ALA A 156 15.49 10.33 -1.80
N ASP A 157 14.82 11.49 -1.83
CA ASP A 157 14.47 12.24 -3.05
C ASP A 157 13.81 11.37 -4.12
N ALA A 158 12.90 10.49 -3.68
CA ALA A 158 12.12 9.62 -4.53
C ALA A 158 10.65 10.02 -4.50
N TRP A 159 10.07 10.14 -5.68
CA TRP A 159 8.74 10.71 -5.88
C TRP A 159 7.97 9.84 -6.85
N VAL A 160 6.69 9.65 -6.57
CA VAL A 160 5.74 9.20 -7.59
C VAL A 160 4.88 10.39 -7.95
N LEU A 161 4.73 10.65 -9.24
CA LEU A 161 3.83 11.66 -9.80
C LEU A 161 2.63 10.97 -10.43
N GLY A 162 1.46 11.57 -10.33
CA GLY A 162 0.24 11.17 -11.05
C GLY A 162 -0.26 12.30 -11.92
N GLY A 163 -0.83 11.99 -13.08
CA GLY A 163 -1.29 13.02 -14.01
C GLY A 163 -1.65 12.50 -15.40
N ARG A 164 -1.94 13.43 -16.31
CA ARG A 164 -2.12 13.14 -17.74
C ARG A 164 -0.82 12.61 -18.34
N ARG A 165 -0.92 11.61 -19.22
CA ARG A 165 0.23 10.95 -19.84
C ARG A 165 1.15 11.94 -20.56
N ALA A 166 0.59 12.88 -21.32
CA ALA A 166 1.37 13.90 -22.03
C ALA A 166 2.15 14.84 -21.09
N ALA A 167 1.56 15.21 -19.96
CA ALA A 167 2.23 16.02 -18.93
C ALA A 167 3.39 15.24 -18.30
N LEU A 168 3.15 13.98 -17.93
CA LEU A 168 4.18 13.10 -17.34
C LEU A 168 5.32 12.77 -18.32
N GLU A 169 5.04 12.60 -19.61
CA GLU A 169 6.08 12.41 -20.63
C GLU A 169 6.99 13.63 -20.76
N THR A 170 6.42 14.84 -20.69
CA THR A 170 7.17 16.09 -20.69
C THR A 170 8.03 16.20 -19.44
N ILE A 171 7.45 15.97 -18.26
CA ILE A 171 8.16 15.96 -16.98
C ILE A 171 9.29 14.93 -16.99
N ALA A 172 9.07 13.74 -17.56
CA ALA A 172 10.10 12.70 -17.63
C ALA A 172 11.32 13.13 -18.47
N LYS A 173 11.11 13.87 -19.57
CA LYS A 173 12.21 14.42 -20.40
C LYS A 173 12.97 15.50 -19.64
N GLU A 174 12.25 16.44 -19.01
CA GLU A 174 12.84 17.53 -18.26
C GLU A 174 13.60 17.04 -17.02
N ALA A 175 13.03 16.09 -16.27
CA ALA A 175 13.67 15.50 -15.10
C ALA A 175 15.00 14.83 -15.45
N ARG A 176 15.07 14.08 -16.57
CA ARG A 176 16.34 13.50 -17.04
C ARG A 176 17.36 14.58 -17.39
N ARG A 177 16.93 15.68 -18.01
CA ARG A 177 17.81 16.82 -18.32
C ARG A 177 18.35 17.51 -17.06
N LEU A 178 17.55 17.54 -15.99
CA LEU A 178 17.94 18.07 -14.68
C LEU A 178 18.81 17.11 -13.85
N GLY A 179 19.15 15.93 -14.37
CA GLY A 179 20.03 14.98 -13.70
C GLY A 179 19.33 13.98 -12.79
N ALA A 180 18.03 13.74 -12.95
CA ALA A 180 17.33 12.69 -12.22
C ALA A 180 18.03 11.33 -12.43
N ALA A 181 18.40 10.67 -11.32
CA ALA A 181 19.10 9.38 -11.33
C ALA A 181 18.24 8.25 -11.91
N ARG A 182 16.92 8.32 -11.72
CA ARG A 182 15.98 7.32 -12.25
C ARG A 182 14.66 7.97 -12.61
N VAL A 183 14.11 7.62 -13.77
CA VAL A 183 12.80 8.08 -14.27
C VAL A 183 12.10 6.91 -14.96
N VAL A 184 11.06 6.35 -14.35
CA VAL A 184 10.42 5.09 -14.78
C VAL A 184 8.89 5.19 -14.70
N PRO A 185 8.15 4.79 -15.75
CA PRO A 185 6.69 4.68 -15.67
C PRO A 185 6.26 3.67 -14.60
N VAL A 186 5.23 4.00 -13.84
CA VAL A 186 4.62 3.07 -12.88
C VAL A 186 3.48 2.34 -13.60
N PRO A 187 3.35 1.00 -13.48
CA PRO A 187 2.33 0.21 -14.18
C PRO A 187 0.93 0.38 -13.53
N VAL A 188 0.48 1.63 -13.38
CA VAL A 188 -0.81 2.04 -12.84
C VAL A 188 -1.41 3.07 -13.79
N LYS A 189 -2.67 2.85 -14.19
CA LYS A 189 -3.39 3.68 -15.18
C LYS A 189 -4.30 4.74 -14.56
N VAL A 190 -4.25 4.88 -13.23
CA VAL A 190 -5.08 5.79 -12.43
C VAL A 190 -4.16 6.81 -11.76
N PRO A 191 -4.45 8.13 -11.80
CA PRO A 191 -3.59 9.18 -11.23
C PRO A 191 -3.79 9.26 -9.70
N SER A 192 -3.60 8.13 -9.02
CA SER A 192 -3.83 7.95 -7.59
C SER A 192 -3.11 9.00 -6.77
N HIS A 193 -3.71 9.42 -5.65
CA HIS A 193 -3.13 10.35 -4.68
C HIS A 193 -2.93 11.77 -5.23
N THR A 194 -3.70 12.14 -6.24
CA THR A 194 -3.71 13.50 -6.80
C THR A 194 -5.11 14.09 -6.81
N TYR A 195 -5.19 15.41 -6.88
CA TYR A 195 -6.46 16.15 -6.92
C TYR A 195 -7.39 15.70 -8.06
N LEU A 196 -6.86 15.04 -9.10
CA LEU A 196 -7.63 14.49 -10.21
C LEU A 196 -8.65 13.43 -9.76
N LEU A 197 -8.44 12.78 -8.60
CA LEU A 197 -9.37 11.80 -8.04
C LEU A 197 -10.21 12.35 -6.87
N ALA A 198 -10.40 13.68 -6.78
CA ALA A 198 -11.25 14.28 -5.74
C ALA A 198 -12.67 13.68 -5.74
N GLY A 199 -13.24 13.42 -6.93
CA GLY A 199 -14.55 12.76 -7.06
C GLY A 199 -14.59 11.35 -6.47
N ALA A 200 -13.53 10.55 -6.67
CA ALA A 200 -13.42 9.23 -6.07
C ALA A 200 -13.30 9.29 -4.54
N SER A 201 -12.64 10.32 -4.00
CA SER A 201 -12.52 10.53 -2.56
C SER A 201 -13.89 10.82 -1.94
N VAL A 202 -14.70 11.66 -2.59
CA VAL A 202 -16.07 11.95 -2.13
C VAL A 202 -16.95 10.69 -2.18
N ALA A 203 -16.94 9.97 -3.30
CA ALA A 203 -17.73 8.75 -3.46
C ALA A 203 -17.37 7.70 -2.40
N PHE A 204 -16.08 7.40 -2.25
CA PHE A 204 -15.62 6.43 -1.27
C PHE A 204 -15.85 6.89 0.18
N GLY A 205 -15.80 8.19 0.45
CA GLY A 205 -16.14 8.76 1.76
C GLY A 205 -17.58 8.49 2.20
N HIS A 206 -18.54 8.42 1.25
CA HIS A 206 -19.91 8.01 1.56
C HIS A 206 -19.98 6.55 2.00
N ASP A 207 -19.28 5.65 1.31
CA ASP A 207 -19.25 4.22 1.67
C ASP A 207 -18.56 3.97 3.02
N LEU A 208 -17.57 4.80 3.39
CA LEU A 208 -16.92 4.75 4.70
C LEU A 208 -17.83 5.18 5.85
N ALA A 209 -18.87 5.98 5.60
CA ALA A 209 -19.75 6.47 6.66
C ALA A 209 -20.52 5.32 7.35
N ASP A 210 -20.80 4.24 6.62
CA ASP A 210 -21.59 3.10 7.07
C ASP A 210 -20.72 1.91 7.52
N ILE A 211 -19.40 2.04 7.50
CA ILE A 211 -18.52 0.93 7.84
C ILE A 211 -18.52 0.62 9.33
N ARG A 212 -18.53 -0.68 9.65
CA ARG A 212 -18.40 -1.14 11.03
C ARG A 212 -16.94 -1.04 11.49
N LEU A 213 -16.67 -0.06 12.35
CA LEU A 213 -15.37 0.14 12.99
C LEU A 213 -15.35 -0.45 14.40
N ARG A 214 -14.19 -0.99 14.79
CA ARG A 214 -13.87 -1.24 16.19
C ARG A 214 -13.35 0.05 16.84
N ALA A 215 -13.62 0.20 18.13
CA ALA A 215 -13.31 1.43 18.87
C ALA A 215 -11.79 1.68 19.02
N SER A 216 -10.97 0.63 18.95
CA SER A 216 -9.52 0.73 19.07
C SER A 216 -8.85 -0.41 18.30
N PRO A 217 -7.59 -0.21 17.84
CA PRO A 217 -6.79 -1.28 17.26
C PRO A 217 -6.60 -2.45 18.24
N THR A 218 -6.13 -3.58 17.72
CA THR A 218 -5.65 -4.70 18.54
C THR A 218 -4.66 -4.19 19.59
N VAL A 219 -4.75 -4.71 20.81
CA VAL A 219 -3.94 -4.26 21.94
C VAL A 219 -2.45 -4.29 21.60
N GLY A 220 -1.76 -3.17 21.80
CA GLY A 220 -0.34 -3.03 21.49
C GLY A 220 -0.02 -2.68 20.03
N THR A 221 -1.04 -2.48 19.20
CA THR A 221 -0.91 -2.04 17.81
C THR A 221 -1.12 -0.52 17.68
N ARG A 222 -0.22 0.14 16.95
CA ARG A 222 -0.39 1.52 16.47
C ARG A 222 -0.52 1.53 14.95
N LEU A 223 -1.51 2.21 14.42
CA LEU A 223 -1.69 2.40 12.97
C LEU A 223 -1.29 3.82 12.59
N PHE A 224 -0.58 4.00 11.47
CA PHE A 224 -0.22 5.30 10.93
C PHE A 224 -0.97 5.61 9.64
N SER A 225 -1.45 6.84 9.50
CA SER A 225 -2.14 7.28 8.28
C SER A 225 -1.16 7.70 7.19
N GLY A 226 -1.49 7.34 5.95
CA GLY A 226 -0.64 7.55 4.79
C GLY A 226 -0.48 9.00 4.36
N ILE A 227 -1.42 9.90 4.71
CA ILE A 227 -1.42 11.28 4.23
C ILE A 227 -0.66 12.27 5.13
N ASP A 228 -0.40 11.91 6.38
CA ASP A 228 0.27 12.77 7.36
C ASP A 228 1.38 12.05 8.13
N GLY A 229 1.32 10.72 8.26
CA GLY A 229 2.20 9.91 9.11
C GLY A 229 1.73 9.85 10.57
N ASP A 230 0.59 10.47 10.90
CA ASP A 230 0.10 10.54 12.26
C ASP A 230 -0.50 9.21 12.71
N ALA A 231 -0.43 8.95 14.01
CA ALA A 231 -1.11 7.80 14.59
C ALA A 231 -2.63 7.97 14.48
N VAL A 232 -3.31 6.91 14.04
CA VAL A 232 -4.77 6.79 14.13
C VAL A 232 -5.14 6.59 15.60
N LEU A 233 -5.70 7.62 16.22
CA LEU A 233 -6.03 7.62 17.65
C LEU A 233 -7.54 7.45 17.88
N ASP A 234 -8.35 7.95 16.95
CA ASP A 234 -9.80 7.81 16.97
C ASP A 234 -10.25 7.26 15.63
N ALA A 235 -10.52 5.95 15.59
CA ALA A 235 -10.90 5.25 14.37
C ALA A 235 -12.09 5.91 13.67
N LYS A 236 -13.07 6.47 14.41
CA LYS A 236 -14.26 7.07 13.81
C LYS A 236 -13.95 8.40 13.12
N ASN A 237 -13.08 9.20 13.71
CA ASN A 237 -12.70 10.50 13.13
C ASN A 237 -11.63 10.34 12.04
N ASP A 238 -10.72 9.37 12.19
CA ASP A 238 -9.59 9.18 11.30
C ASP A 238 -9.92 8.29 10.09
N VAL A 239 -11.04 7.54 10.07
CA VAL A 239 -11.39 6.67 8.94
C VAL A 239 -11.51 7.45 7.63
N ASN A 240 -11.97 8.71 7.69
CA ASN A 240 -12.10 9.55 6.51
C ASN A 240 -10.74 9.87 5.85
N LYS A 241 -9.62 9.69 6.56
CA LYS A 241 -8.28 9.79 5.96
C LYS A 241 -8.10 8.75 4.86
N LEU A 242 -8.72 7.57 4.93
CA LEU A 242 -8.71 6.58 3.84
C LEU A 242 -9.33 7.13 2.54
N ALA A 243 -10.36 7.97 2.64
CA ALA A 243 -10.95 8.63 1.49
C ALA A 243 -10.09 9.77 0.97
N LEU A 244 -9.62 10.66 1.86
CA LEU A 244 -8.72 11.74 1.49
C LEU A 244 -7.46 11.22 0.80
N GLN A 245 -6.94 10.07 1.26
CA GLN A 245 -5.78 9.40 0.69
C GLN A 245 -5.93 9.11 -0.82
N ILE A 246 -7.13 8.94 -1.36
CA ILE A 246 -7.32 8.70 -2.80
C ILE A 246 -6.88 9.91 -3.64
N SER A 247 -7.06 11.14 -3.14
CA SER A 247 -6.76 12.38 -3.87
C SER A 247 -5.66 13.25 -3.24
N GLN A 248 -5.10 12.82 -2.11
CA GLN A 248 -4.01 13.52 -1.43
C GLN A 248 -2.71 12.71 -1.48
N PRO A 249 -1.54 13.40 -1.53
CA PRO A 249 -0.26 12.73 -1.65
C PRO A 249 0.06 11.89 -0.41
N ILE A 250 0.49 10.65 -0.63
CA ILE A 250 1.01 9.78 0.42
C ILE A 250 2.34 10.34 0.94
N GLN A 251 2.45 10.53 2.24
CA GLN A 251 3.66 10.92 2.96
C GLN A 251 4.39 9.67 3.48
N TRP A 252 4.85 8.81 2.57
CA TRP A 252 5.44 7.52 2.94
C TRP A 252 6.72 7.68 3.77
N ALA A 253 7.54 8.68 3.48
CA ALA A 253 8.71 9.01 4.30
C ALA A 253 8.31 9.24 5.77
N ARG A 254 7.26 10.03 6.01
CA ARG A 254 6.75 10.29 7.36
C ARG A 254 6.17 9.05 8.03
N CYS A 255 5.50 8.19 7.29
CA CYS A 255 4.99 6.92 7.83
C CYS A 255 6.12 6.03 8.35
N LEU A 256 7.25 5.98 7.61
CA LEU A 256 8.42 5.22 8.04
C LEU A 256 9.12 5.89 9.23
N ASP A 257 9.26 7.22 9.24
CA ASP A 257 9.79 7.97 10.39
C ASP A 257 8.94 7.68 11.64
N ALA A 258 7.61 7.73 11.53
CA ALA A 258 6.70 7.44 12.62
C ALA A 258 6.83 6.00 13.14
N CYS A 259 7.09 5.02 12.26
CA CYS A 259 7.40 3.66 12.67
C CYS A 259 8.68 3.59 13.52
N VAL A 260 9.75 4.27 13.11
CA VAL A 260 11.02 4.31 13.85
C VAL A 260 10.86 5.06 15.17
N GLU A 261 10.18 6.20 15.18
CA GLU A 261 9.86 6.98 16.39
C GLU A 261 9.00 6.19 17.38
N ALA A 262 8.13 5.30 16.89
CA ALA A 262 7.39 4.34 17.70
C ALA A 262 8.23 3.18 18.26
N GLY A 263 9.53 3.16 17.98
CA GLY A 263 10.50 2.19 18.48
C GLY A 263 10.59 0.91 17.66
N ALA A 264 10.25 0.95 16.37
CA ALA A 264 10.41 -0.20 15.48
C ALA A 264 11.88 -0.64 15.42
N ILE A 265 12.12 -1.92 15.66
CA ILE A 265 13.46 -2.54 15.58
C ILE A 265 13.61 -3.48 14.38
N ALA A 266 12.53 -3.71 13.64
CA ALA A 266 12.49 -4.47 12.42
C ALA A 266 11.27 -4.03 11.59
N PHE A 267 11.35 -4.23 10.27
CA PHE A 267 10.25 -4.06 9.34
C PHE A 267 9.89 -5.41 8.71
N LEU A 268 8.59 -5.71 8.64
CA LEU A 268 8.03 -6.84 7.90
C LEU A 268 7.01 -6.33 6.90
N GLU A 269 7.32 -6.49 5.61
CA GLU A 269 6.39 -6.21 4.52
C GLU A 269 5.42 -7.38 4.32
N LEU A 270 4.12 -7.08 4.43
CA LEU A 270 3.02 -8.01 4.19
C LEU A 270 2.30 -7.60 2.90
N GLY A 271 2.75 -8.16 1.80
CA GLY A 271 2.23 -7.89 0.46
C GLY A 271 3.17 -8.44 -0.60
N PRO A 272 2.82 -8.30 -1.89
CA PRO A 272 3.63 -8.86 -2.98
C PRO A 272 4.93 -8.08 -3.19
N GLY A 273 5.98 -8.81 -3.53
CA GLY A 273 7.33 -8.31 -3.76
C GLY A 273 8.03 -7.88 -2.48
N ARG A 274 9.00 -6.96 -2.64
CA ARG A 274 9.90 -6.51 -1.56
C ARG A 274 10.13 -4.99 -1.58
N ALA A 275 9.21 -4.26 -2.21
CA ALA A 275 9.43 -2.84 -2.50
C ALA A 275 9.48 -2.01 -1.22
N LEU A 276 8.58 -2.26 -0.26
CA LEU A 276 8.56 -1.51 0.99
C LEU A 276 9.72 -1.91 1.90
N ALA A 277 10.09 -3.18 1.94
CA ALA A 277 11.27 -3.66 2.66
C ALA A 277 12.55 -3.03 2.11
N GLU A 278 12.71 -2.93 0.79
CA GLU A 278 13.85 -2.26 0.14
C GLU A 278 13.87 -0.75 0.43
N ILE A 279 12.70 -0.07 0.40
CA ILE A 279 12.61 1.35 0.76
C ILE A 279 12.99 1.56 2.23
N ALA A 280 12.47 0.75 3.14
CA ALA A 280 12.78 0.83 4.57
C ALA A 280 14.25 0.55 4.85
N ALA A 281 14.84 -0.49 4.25
CA ALA A 281 16.26 -0.80 4.38
C ALA A 281 17.16 0.31 3.82
N GLY A 282 16.75 0.97 2.73
CA GLY A 282 17.47 2.11 2.18
C GLY A 282 17.40 3.35 3.09
N ALA A 283 16.27 3.59 3.75
CA ALA A 283 16.08 4.73 4.65
C ALA A 283 16.73 4.51 6.03
N TYR A 284 16.68 3.29 6.56
CA TYR A 284 17.26 2.93 7.87
C TYR A 284 18.11 1.65 7.76
N PRO A 285 19.35 1.75 7.24
CA PRO A 285 20.20 0.59 6.98
C PRO A 285 20.55 -0.28 8.20
N HIS A 286 20.34 0.25 9.40
CA HIS A 286 20.60 -0.45 10.67
C HIS A 286 19.41 -1.23 11.21
N ILE A 287 18.22 -1.07 10.61
CA ILE A 287 17.00 -1.75 11.02
C ILE A 287 16.72 -2.87 10.00
N PRO A 288 16.68 -4.15 10.40
CA PRO A 288 16.41 -5.23 9.48
C PRO A 288 15.01 -5.08 8.87
N ALA A 289 14.92 -5.16 7.54
CA ALA A 289 13.66 -5.17 6.81
C ALA A 289 13.57 -6.45 5.97
N ARG A 290 12.42 -7.12 6.02
CA ARG A 290 12.13 -8.32 5.23
C ARG A 290 10.74 -8.23 4.63
N SER A 291 10.54 -8.86 3.49
CA SER A 291 9.21 -9.16 2.96
C SER A 291 8.81 -10.59 3.30
N ILE A 292 7.50 -10.83 3.41
CA ILE A 292 6.96 -12.19 3.44
C ILE A 292 7.44 -13.03 2.23
N ASP A 293 7.68 -12.37 1.09
CA ASP A 293 8.17 -13.00 -0.14
C ASP A 293 9.66 -13.36 -0.09
N ASP A 294 10.41 -12.90 0.92
CA ASP A 294 11.79 -13.33 1.12
C ASP A 294 11.89 -14.75 1.71
N PHE A 295 10.79 -15.29 2.23
CA PHE A 295 10.77 -16.58 2.92
C PHE A 295 10.35 -17.70 1.96
N ARG A 296 11.05 -18.84 2.05
CA ARG A 296 10.72 -20.05 1.27
C ARG A 296 9.74 -20.98 1.98
N SER A 297 9.45 -20.71 3.26
CA SER A 297 8.52 -21.49 4.07
C SER A 297 7.98 -20.64 5.21
N VAL A 298 6.80 -20.99 5.70
CA VAL A 298 6.19 -20.38 6.90
C VAL A 298 7.13 -20.50 8.10
N GLN A 299 7.75 -21.66 8.30
CA GLN A 299 8.72 -21.87 9.38
C GLN A 299 9.89 -20.87 9.31
N GLY A 300 10.39 -20.56 8.11
CA GLY A 300 11.45 -19.56 7.94
C GLY A 300 11.04 -18.15 8.38
N ALA A 301 9.78 -17.77 8.16
CA ALA A 301 9.23 -16.51 8.65
C ALA A 301 9.08 -16.50 10.18
N LEU A 302 8.57 -17.60 10.76
CA LEU A 302 8.44 -17.78 12.21
C LEU A 302 9.81 -17.76 12.92
N ASP A 303 10.82 -18.41 12.35
CA ASP A 303 12.18 -18.42 12.87
C ASP A 303 12.83 -17.03 12.82
N TRP A 304 12.47 -16.20 11.84
CA TRP A 304 12.93 -14.83 11.78
C TRP A 304 12.24 -13.95 12.82
N LEU A 305 10.92 -14.08 12.96
CA LEU A 305 10.14 -13.38 13.99
C LEU A 305 10.66 -13.68 15.40
N SER A 306 10.97 -14.94 15.71
CA SER A 306 11.48 -15.32 17.04
C SER A 306 12.85 -14.73 17.38
N ARG A 307 13.67 -14.39 16.37
CA ARG A 307 14.97 -13.73 16.57
C ARG A 307 14.87 -12.22 16.81
N ILE A 308 13.74 -11.60 16.44
CA ILE A 308 13.51 -10.15 16.57
C ILE A 308 12.48 -9.81 17.65
N ALA A 309 11.85 -10.80 18.27
CA ALA A 309 10.80 -10.65 19.30
C ALA A 309 11.36 -10.29 20.68
#